data_AF-A0A6H0WEG7-F1
#
_entry.id   AF-A0A6H0WEG7-F1
#
_cell.length_a   1.000
_cell.length_b   1.000
_cell.length_c   1.000
_cell.angle_alpha   90.00
_cell.angle_beta   90.00
_cell.angle_gamma   90.00
#
_symmetry.space_group_name_H-M   'P 1'
#
loop_
_entity.id
_entity.type
_entity.pdbx_description
1 polymer ?
#
loop_
_entity_poly.entity_id
_entity_poly.type
_entity_poly.pdbx_seq_one_letter_code
_entity_poly.pdbx_strand_id
1 'polypeptide(L)'
;MSKAKTLLMSCFLLLSVTACAPKDQAADMDYDQTKKMVVDILKTDDGKKAIKELLNDDAMNEALVIDQDAIKGTIEKTLTSKKGEEFWKNIFEDTGFAEGFAKTLQTEHEKVIKKLMKDPDYQKMLMGVMQDPGMNKKYSELAKSQEFRSYLEEVINETLSSPLYKKQFEDELKKAAKDTAKESE
;
A
#
# COMPACT_ATOMS: atom_id res chain seq x y z
N MET A 1 103.22 -5.20 -45.56
CA MET A 1 102.42 -6.44 -45.73
C MET A 1 103.06 -7.53 -44.86
N SER A 2 102.68 -7.71 -43.60
CA SER A 2 101.82 -8.86 -43.23
C SER A 2 101.21 -8.71 -41.83
N LYS A 3 101.75 -7.86 -40.93
CA LYS A 3 101.30 -7.79 -39.53
C LYS A 3 100.10 -6.88 -39.23
N ALA A 4 99.86 -5.83 -40.04
CA ALA A 4 98.72 -4.93 -39.87
C ALA A 4 97.39 -5.51 -40.41
N LYS A 5 97.45 -6.41 -41.40
CA LYS A 5 96.26 -7.09 -41.97
C LYS A 5 95.74 -8.20 -41.05
N THR A 6 96.61 -8.89 -40.32
CA THR A 6 96.21 -9.96 -39.38
C THR A 6 95.55 -9.40 -38.12
N LEU A 7 95.96 -8.23 -37.63
CA LEU A 7 95.34 -7.56 -36.48
C LEU A 7 93.93 -7.03 -36.81
N LEU A 8 93.75 -6.48 -38.01
CA LEU A 8 92.47 -5.91 -38.45
C LEU A 8 91.43 -6.99 -38.80
N MET A 9 91.88 -8.18 -39.24
CA MET A 9 91.02 -9.33 -39.52
C MET A 9 90.62 -10.11 -38.24
N SER A 10 91.43 -10.05 -37.19
CA SER A 10 91.11 -10.62 -35.87
C SER A 10 90.11 -9.77 -35.07
N CYS A 11 89.98 -8.47 -35.37
CA CYS A 11 89.05 -7.57 -34.69
C CYS A 11 87.63 -7.65 -35.28
N PHE A 12 87.50 -8.05 -36.55
CA PHE A 12 86.20 -8.22 -37.21
C PHE A 12 85.48 -9.52 -36.81
N LEU A 13 86.22 -10.52 -36.32
CA LEU A 13 85.66 -11.82 -35.91
C LEU A 13 85.04 -11.82 -34.50
N LEU A 14 85.26 -10.76 -33.71
CA LEU A 14 84.73 -10.63 -32.34
C LEU A 14 83.42 -9.82 -32.25
N LEU A 15 82.96 -9.23 -33.37
CA LEU A 15 81.74 -8.41 -33.43
C LEU A 15 80.49 -9.16 -33.93
N SER A 16 80.60 -10.44 -34.30
CA SER A 16 79.51 -11.22 -34.90
C SER A 16 78.80 -12.21 -33.97
N VAL A 17 79.03 -12.17 -32.64
CA VAL A 17 78.44 -13.12 -31.66
C VAL A 17 77.35 -12.50 -30.77
N THR A 18 76.91 -11.26 -31.01
CA THR A 18 75.75 -10.67 -30.32
C THR A 18 74.61 -10.36 -31.28
N ALA A 19 74.14 -11.39 -31.99
CA ALA A 19 72.83 -11.41 -32.62
C ALA A 19 71.89 -12.26 -31.77
N CYS A 20 71.35 -11.68 -30.70
CA CYS A 20 70.13 -12.18 -30.06
C CYS A 20 69.12 -11.03 -30.12
N ALA A 21 68.30 -11.03 -31.17
CA ALA A 21 67.15 -10.15 -31.24
C ALA A 21 66.08 -10.66 -30.26
N PRO A 22 65.56 -9.86 -29.33
CA PRO A 22 64.29 -10.16 -28.71
C PRO A 22 63.23 -9.99 -29.79
N LYS A 23 62.52 -11.08 -30.08
CA LYS A 23 61.36 -11.07 -30.95
C LYS A 23 60.23 -10.39 -30.15
N ASP A 24 59.99 -9.10 -30.41
CA ASP A 24 58.80 -8.39 -29.91
C ASP A 24 57.55 -9.00 -30.57
N GLN A 25 57.01 -10.05 -29.94
CA GLN A 25 55.76 -10.67 -30.30
C GLN A 25 55.19 -11.45 -29.09
N ALA A 26 54.97 -10.76 -27.96
CA ALA A 26 54.46 -11.40 -26.73
C ALA A 26 53.73 -10.41 -25.80
N ALA A 27 52.90 -9.52 -26.33
CA ALA A 27 52.08 -8.63 -25.48
C ALA A 27 50.58 -8.72 -25.79
N ASP A 28 50.17 -8.85 -27.06
CA ASP A 28 48.75 -8.90 -27.43
C ASP A 28 48.10 -10.29 -27.27
N MET A 29 48.86 -11.39 -27.45
CA MET A 29 48.32 -12.75 -27.28
C MET A 29 48.08 -13.14 -25.82
N ASP A 30 48.75 -12.50 -24.88
CA ASP A 30 48.72 -12.85 -23.46
C ASP A 30 47.52 -12.18 -22.74
N TYR A 31 47.08 -11.03 -23.25
CA TYR A 31 45.93 -10.30 -22.69
C TYR A 31 44.62 -11.06 -22.86
N ASP A 32 44.34 -11.58 -24.07
CA ASP A 32 43.11 -12.35 -24.33
C ASP A 32 43.10 -13.69 -23.58
N GLN A 33 44.26 -14.34 -23.45
CA GLN A 33 44.40 -15.57 -22.66
C GLN A 33 44.24 -15.30 -21.15
N THR A 34 44.84 -14.24 -20.64
CA THR A 34 44.69 -13.81 -19.24
C THR A 34 43.25 -13.40 -18.94
N LYS A 35 42.59 -12.65 -19.84
CA LYS A 35 41.18 -12.29 -19.71
C LYS A 35 40.30 -13.53 -19.63
N LYS A 36 40.53 -14.52 -20.51
CA LYS A 36 39.79 -15.78 -20.51
C LYS A 36 40.02 -16.56 -19.22
N MET A 37 41.27 -16.64 -18.76
CA MET A 37 41.62 -17.28 -17.50
C MET A 37 40.93 -16.62 -16.29
N VAL A 38 40.93 -15.28 -16.21
CA VAL A 38 40.26 -14.54 -15.13
C VAL A 38 38.74 -14.76 -15.17
N VAL A 39 38.13 -14.72 -16.36
CA VAL A 39 36.70 -15.01 -16.52
C VAL A 39 36.36 -16.44 -16.12
N ASP A 40 37.23 -17.40 -16.45
CA ASP A 40 37.03 -18.80 -16.09
C ASP A 40 37.20 -19.01 -14.57
N ILE A 41 38.18 -18.35 -13.93
CA ILE A 41 38.35 -18.33 -12.46
C ILE A 41 37.12 -17.75 -11.76
N LEU A 42 36.55 -16.64 -12.26
CA LEU A 42 35.34 -16.06 -11.67
C LEU A 42 34.11 -16.98 -11.82
N LYS A 43 34.11 -17.84 -12.85
CA LYS A 43 33.03 -18.81 -13.10
C LYS A 43 33.19 -20.12 -12.34
N THR A 44 34.38 -20.43 -11.82
CA THR A 44 34.59 -21.64 -11.01
C THR A 44 33.80 -21.55 -9.71
N ASP A 45 33.60 -22.71 -9.08
CA ASP A 45 32.91 -22.78 -7.79
C ASP A 45 33.67 -22.03 -6.70
N ASP A 46 35.00 -22.04 -6.74
CA ASP A 46 35.86 -21.27 -5.83
C ASP A 46 35.70 -19.76 -6.04
N GLY A 47 35.66 -19.27 -7.29
CA GLY A 47 35.41 -17.87 -7.58
C GLY A 47 34.04 -17.39 -7.11
N LYS A 48 32.99 -18.19 -7.35
CA LYS A 48 31.64 -17.91 -6.82
C LYS A 48 31.59 -17.95 -5.29
N LYS A 49 32.33 -18.86 -4.67
CA LYS A 49 32.39 -18.99 -3.21
C LYS A 49 33.09 -17.78 -2.59
N ALA A 50 34.22 -17.36 -3.14
CA ALA A 50 34.93 -16.16 -2.71
C ALA A 50 34.06 -14.89 -2.83
N ILE A 51 33.32 -14.73 -3.93
CA ILE A 51 32.38 -13.60 -4.08
C ILE A 51 31.25 -13.67 -3.04
N LYS A 52 30.68 -14.85 -2.78
CA LYS A 52 29.66 -15.02 -1.74
C LYS A 52 30.18 -14.72 -0.34
N GLU A 53 31.41 -15.14 -0.03
CA GLU A 53 32.06 -14.83 1.25
C GLU A 53 32.29 -13.34 1.41
N LEU A 54 32.71 -12.64 0.34
CA LEU A 54 32.84 -11.19 0.34
C LEU A 54 31.50 -10.47 0.46
N LEU A 55 30.43 -10.95 -0.17
CA LEU A 55 29.08 -10.38 -0.02
C LEU A 55 28.48 -10.61 1.38
N ASN A 56 28.97 -11.62 2.11
CA ASN A 56 28.57 -11.84 3.50
C ASN A 56 29.41 -11.00 4.49
N ASP A 57 30.37 -10.22 4.01
CA ASP A 57 31.10 -9.24 4.82
C ASP A 57 30.27 -7.95 4.94
N ASP A 58 30.03 -7.52 6.18
CA ASP A 58 29.27 -6.32 6.49
C ASP A 58 29.89 -5.06 5.85
N ALA A 59 31.22 -4.98 5.75
CA ALA A 59 31.91 -3.86 5.12
C ALA A 59 31.69 -3.80 3.60
N MET A 60 31.48 -4.95 2.95
CA MET A 60 31.16 -5.02 1.53
C MET A 60 29.68 -4.70 1.29
N ASN A 61 28.78 -5.15 2.17
CA ASN A 61 27.35 -4.80 2.10
C ASN A 61 27.12 -3.28 2.20
N GLU A 62 27.88 -2.58 3.03
CA GLU A 62 27.84 -1.12 3.14
C GLU A 62 28.44 -0.42 1.91
N ALA A 63 29.45 -1.02 1.26
CA ALA A 63 30.14 -0.45 0.09
C ALA A 63 29.40 -0.70 -1.24
N LEU A 64 28.42 -1.60 -1.28
CA LEU A 64 27.60 -1.84 -2.46
C LEU A 64 26.71 -0.62 -2.74
N VAL A 65 27.08 0.15 -3.76
CA VAL A 65 26.22 1.21 -4.31
C VAL A 65 25.05 0.54 -5.03
N ILE A 66 23.93 0.37 -4.32
CA ILE A 66 22.71 -0.17 -4.92
C ILE A 66 22.07 0.94 -5.75
N ASP A 67 21.82 0.64 -7.02
CA ASP A 67 21.13 1.55 -7.93
C ASP A 67 19.72 1.84 -7.41
N GLN A 68 19.52 3.08 -6.96
CA GLN A 68 18.26 3.59 -6.43
C GLN A 68 17.14 3.52 -7.47
N ASP A 69 17.45 3.73 -8.75
CA ASP A 69 16.45 3.70 -9.82
C ASP A 69 15.99 2.27 -10.09
N ALA A 70 16.92 1.30 -10.07
CA ALA A 70 16.59 -0.12 -10.17
C ALA A 70 15.76 -0.61 -8.98
N ILE A 71 16.08 -0.20 -7.75
CA ILE A 71 15.27 -0.51 -6.56
C ILE A 71 13.87 0.09 -6.71
N LYS A 72 13.77 1.38 -7.00
CA LYS A 72 12.50 2.09 -7.11
C LYS A 72 11.61 1.44 -8.17
N GLY A 73 12.16 1.17 -9.36
CA GLY A 73 11.45 0.48 -10.44
C GLY A 73 11.00 -0.93 -10.05
N THR A 74 11.81 -1.65 -9.28
CA THR A 74 11.46 -3.00 -8.78
C THR A 74 10.37 -2.95 -7.72
N ILE A 75 10.44 -2.01 -6.78
CA ILE A 75 9.41 -1.81 -5.74
C ILE A 75 8.09 -1.41 -6.39
N GLU A 76 8.10 -0.42 -7.28
CA GLU A 76 6.91 0.03 -7.99
C GLU A 76 6.28 -1.12 -8.76
N LYS A 77 7.07 -1.81 -9.61
CA LYS A 77 6.59 -2.97 -10.38
C LYS A 77 6.05 -4.08 -9.48
N THR A 78 6.68 -4.34 -8.34
CA THR A 78 6.24 -5.40 -7.41
C THR A 78 4.92 -5.01 -6.75
N LEU A 79 4.81 -3.78 -6.23
CA LEU A 79 3.61 -3.28 -5.57
C LEU A 79 2.42 -3.13 -6.52
N THR A 80 2.64 -2.76 -7.79
CA THR A 80 1.58 -2.63 -8.79
C THR A 80 1.29 -3.92 -9.56
N SER A 81 2.04 -5.01 -9.29
CA SER A 81 1.79 -6.30 -9.92
C SER A 81 0.62 -7.05 -9.28
N LYS A 82 0.06 -8.02 -10.01
CA LYS A 82 -0.92 -8.97 -9.45
C LYS A 82 -0.39 -9.71 -8.21
N LYS A 83 0.91 -10.03 -8.18
CA LYS A 83 1.56 -10.66 -7.04
C LYS A 83 1.58 -9.73 -5.82
N GLY A 84 1.74 -8.43 -6.03
CA GLY A 84 1.62 -7.41 -4.99
C GLY A 84 0.19 -7.33 -4.45
N GLU A 85 -0.81 -7.33 -5.33
CA GLU A 85 -2.22 -7.36 -4.92
C GLU A 85 -2.57 -8.62 -4.10
N GLU A 86 -2.13 -9.80 -4.54
CA GLU A 86 -2.29 -11.05 -3.80
C GLU A 86 -1.56 -11.03 -2.45
N PHE A 87 -0.35 -10.47 -2.40
CA PHE A 87 0.38 -10.28 -1.15
C PHE A 87 -0.42 -9.41 -0.17
N TRP A 88 -0.96 -8.29 -0.63
CA TRP A 88 -1.78 -7.41 0.21
C TRP A 88 -3.06 -8.11 0.69
N LYS A 89 -3.74 -8.86 -0.19
CA LYS A 89 -4.92 -9.65 0.21
C LYS A 89 -4.58 -10.63 1.33
N ASN A 90 -3.51 -11.40 1.17
CA ASN A 90 -3.10 -12.41 2.15
C ASN A 90 -2.61 -11.80 3.46
N ILE A 91 -1.86 -10.70 3.42
CA ILE A 91 -1.35 -10.08 4.65
C ILE A 91 -2.45 -9.42 5.47
N PHE A 92 -3.53 -8.95 4.83
CA PHE A 92 -4.72 -8.43 5.54
C PHE A 92 -5.56 -9.53 6.19
N GLU A 93 -5.36 -10.80 5.85
CA GLU A 93 -5.95 -11.94 6.57
C GLU A 93 -5.23 -12.21 7.91
N ASP A 94 -3.98 -11.76 8.06
CA ASP A 94 -3.26 -11.84 9.33
C ASP A 94 -3.82 -10.82 10.33
N THR A 95 -4.32 -11.32 11.47
CA THR A 95 -4.99 -10.49 12.46
C THR A 95 -4.05 -9.50 13.15
N GLY A 96 -2.79 -9.87 13.36
CA GLY A 96 -1.79 -8.99 13.98
C GLY A 96 -1.43 -7.81 13.07
N PHE A 97 -1.23 -8.09 11.79
CA PHE A 97 -1.01 -7.08 10.76
C PHE A 97 -2.25 -6.18 10.61
N ALA A 98 -3.44 -6.77 10.46
CA ALA A 98 -4.67 -6.02 10.30
C ALA A 98 -4.96 -5.11 11.51
N GLU A 99 -4.74 -5.59 12.73
CA GLU A 99 -4.89 -4.79 13.95
C GLU A 99 -3.88 -3.64 14.00
N GLY A 100 -2.60 -3.92 13.72
CA GLY A 100 -1.55 -2.90 13.69
C GLY A 100 -1.86 -1.81 12.66
N PHE A 101 -2.24 -2.21 11.45
CA PHE A 101 -2.61 -1.31 10.37
C PHE A 101 -3.86 -0.48 10.71
N ALA A 102 -4.90 -1.11 11.24
CA ALA A 102 -6.12 -0.43 11.66
C ALA A 102 -5.85 0.61 12.77
N LYS A 103 -5.01 0.27 13.76
CA LYS A 103 -4.59 1.20 14.82
C LYS A 103 -3.85 2.42 14.26
N THR A 104 -2.96 2.22 13.28
CA THR A 104 -2.26 3.34 12.63
C THR A 104 -3.24 4.25 11.86
N LEU A 105 -4.25 3.68 11.20
CA LEU A 105 -5.23 4.46 10.46
C LEU A 105 -6.35 5.05 11.32
N GLN A 106 -6.53 4.59 12.56
CA GLN A 106 -7.69 4.90 13.39
C GLN A 106 -8.00 6.41 13.45
N THR A 107 -6.99 7.24 13.74
CA THR A 107 -7.18 8.70 13.87
C THR A 107 -7.62 9.36 12.57
N GLU A 108 -6.99 9.01 11.44
CA GLU A 108 -7.36 9.59 10.14
C GLU A 108 -8.70 9.04 9.65
N HIS A 109 -8.96 7.75 9.88
CA HIS A 109 -10.24 7.12 9.54
C HIS A 109 -11.40 7.75 10.32
N GLU A 110 -11.23 8.01 11.62
CA GLU A 110 -12.20 8.73 12.43
C GLU A 110 -12.46 10.15 11.91
N LYS A 111 -11.40 10.88 11.52
CA LYS A 111 -11.54 12.20 10.91
C LYS A 111 -12.33 12.14 9.59
N VAL A 112 -12.06 11.13 8.75
CA VAL A 112 -12.81 10.91 7.51
C VAL A 112 -14.28 10.66 7.81
N ILE A 113 -14.61 9.72 8.70
CA ILE A 113 -16.00 9.42 9.08
C ILE A 113 -16.70 10.67 9.63
N LYS A 114 -16.06 11.43 10.52
CA LYS A 114 -16.62 12.68 11.07
C LYS A 114 -16.89 13.74 10.02
N LYS A 115 -16.05 13.83 8.98
CA LYS A 115 -16.27 14.73 7.84
C LYS A 115 -17.42 14.21 6.97
N LEU A 116 -17.44 12.92 6.66
CA LEU A 116 -18.50 12.28 5.88
C LEU A 116 -19.87 12.39 6.57
N MET A 117 -19.95 12.33 7.89
CA MET A 117 -21.23 12.55 8.59
C MET A 117 -21.84 13.95 8.35
N LYS A 118 -21.04 14.92 7.90
CA LYS A 118 -21.51 16.27 7.52
C LYS A 118 -21.74 16.41 6.02
N ASP A 119 -21.39 15.40 5.24
CA ASP A 119 -21.56 15.37 3.79
C ASP A 119 -23.00 14.95 3.43
N PRO A 120 -23.71 15.70 2.55
CA PRO A 120 -25.10 15.40 2.22
C PRO A 120 -25.32 14.02 1.57
N ASP A 121 -24.38 13.56 0.73
CA ASP A 121 -24.53 12.27 0.04
C ASP A 121 -24.32 11.12 1.02
N TYR A 122 -23.35 11.24 1.92
CA TYR A 122 -23.16 10.26 2.98
C TYR A 122 -24.34 10.24 3.97
N GLN A 123 -24.90 11.41 4.32
CA GLN A 123 -26.12 11.48 5.13
C GLN A 123 -27.30 10.80 4.44
N LYS A 124 -27.44 10.96 3.12
CA LYS A 124 -28.48 10.28 2.35
C LYS A 124 -28.32 8.76 2.39
N MET A 125 -27.09 8.26 2.25
CA MET A 125 -26.82 6.83 2.42
C MET A 125 -27.18 6.35 3.84
N LEU A 126 -26.82 7.12 4.87
CA LEU A 126 -27.14 6.81 6.26
C LEU A 126 -28.64 6.82 6.54
N MET A 127 -29.40 7.75 5.94
CA MET A 127 -30.86 7.75 6.02
C MET A 127 -31.48 6.48 5.40
N GLY A 128 -30.90 5.98 4.31
CA GLY A 128 -31.29 4.69 3.73
C GLY A 128 -31.12 3.53 4.72
N VAL A 129 -30.03 3.52 5.49
CA VAL A 129 -29.80 2.54 6.56
C VAL A 129 -30.84 2.66 7.68
N MET A 130 -31.22 3.89 8.06
CA MET A 130 -32.24 4.13 9.09
C MET A 130 -33.64 3.69 8.66
N GLN A 131 -33.92 3.62 7.36
CA GLN A 131 -35.21 3.17 6.82
C GLN A 131 -35.34 1.66 6.71
N ASP A 132 -34.31 0.90 7.10
CA ASP A 132 -34.35 -0.56 7.12
C ASP A 132 -35.54 -1.10 7.95
N PRO A 133 -36.23 -2.17 7.52
CA PRO A 133 -37.35 -2.75 8.26
C PRO A 133 -37.04 -3.12 9.72
N GLY A 134 -35.80 -3.53 10.02
CA GLY A 134 -35.35 -3.81 11.39
C GLY A 134 -35.34 -2.55 12.26
N MET A 135 -34.90 -1.42 11.70
CA MET A 135 -34.95 -0.11 12.37
C MET A 135 -36.38 0.37 12.55
N ASN A 136 -37.24 0.23 11.53
CA ASN A 136 -38.66 0.58 11.63
C ASN A 136 -39.38 -0.19 12.75
N LYS A 137 -39.06 -1.47 12.94
CA LYS A 137 -39.60 -2.25 14.07
C LYS A 137 -39.15 -1.67 15.40
N LYS A 138 -37.88 -1.28 15.55
CA LYS A 138 -37.37 -0.65 16.77
C LYS A 138 -38.00 0.72 17.04
N TYR A 139 -38.22 1.53 16.01
CA TYR A 139 -38.96 2.79 16.14
C TYR A 139 -40.41 2.56 16.56
N SER A 140 -41.07 1.53 16.04
CA SER A 140 -42.44 1.14 16.45
C SER A 140 -42.50 0.67 17.91
N GLU A 141 -41.49 -0.09 18.36
CA GLU A 141 -41.35 -0.48 19.77
C GLU A 141 -41.16 0.74 20.67
N LEU A 142 -40.30 1.70 20.27
CA LEU A 142 -40.10 2.95 21.00
C LEU A 142 -41.37 3.81 21.08
N ALA A 143 -42.11 3.95 19.97
CA ALA A 143 -43.36 4.69 19.95
C ALA A 143 -44.45 4.09 20.85
N LYS A 144 -44.32 2.80 21.20
CA LYS A 144 -45.22 2.11 22.14
C LYS A 144 -44.69 2.10 23.57
N SER A 145 -43.51 2.65 23.83
CA SER A 145 -42.91 2.71 25.16
C SER A 145 -43.77 3.57 26.10
N GLN A 146 -43.66 3.29 27.40
CA GLN A 146 -44.40 4.03 28.42
C GLN A 146 -44.05 5.52 28.42
N GLU A 147 -42.77 5.85 28.24
CA GLU A 147 -42.29 7.24 28.18
C GLU A 147 -42.93 8.01 27.02
N PHE A 148 -42.95 7.42 25.82
CA PHE A 148 -43.58 8.05 24.67
C PHE A 148 -45.11 8.14 24.82
N ARG A 149 -45.74 7.16 25.47
CA ARG A 149 -47.18 7.22 25.77
C ARG A 149 -47.54 8.35 26.73
N SER A 150 -46.75 8.57 27.78
CA SER A 150 -47.00 9.69 28.70
C SER A 150 -46.87 11.04 27.99
N TYR A 151 -45.87 11.20 27.13
CA TYR A 151 -45.76 12.40 26.29
C TYR A 151 -46.94 12.54 25.31
N LEU A 152 -47.38 11.44 24.69
CA LEU A 152 -48.57 11.44 23.82
C LEU A 152 -49.84 11.83 24.58
N GLU A 153 -50.04 11.35 25.80
CA GLU A 153 -51.18 11.72 26.64
C GLU A 153 -51.17 13.22 26.94
N GLU A 154 -50.01 13.80 27.25
CA GLU A 154 -49.86 15.25 27.45
C GLU A 154 -50.25 16.03 26.18
N VAL A 155 -49.69 15.67 25.03
CA VAL A 155 -50.01 16.30 23.74
C VAL A 155 -51.49 16.17 23.39
N ILE A 156 -52.10 15.01 23.64
CA ILE A 156 -53.55 14.79 23.43
C ILE A 156 -54.36 15.70 24.36
N ASN A 157 -54.00 15.77 25.64
CA ASN A 157 -54.70 16.61 26.61
C ASN A 157 -54.58 18.10 26.27
N GLU A 158 -53.41 18.56 25.82
CA GLU A 158 -53.21 19.93 25.34
C GLU A 158 -54.04 20.21 24.08
N THR A 159 -54.04 19.27 23.13
CA THR A 159 -54.80 19.37 21.88
C THR A 159 -56.30 19.47 22.16
N LEU A 160 -56.85 18.58 22.98
CA LEU A 160 -58.25 18.60 23.39
C LEU A 160 -58.60 19.82 24.24
N SER A 161 -57.62 20.37 24.96
CA SER A 161 -57.81 21.58 25.77
C SER A 161 -57.78 22.86 24.92
N SER A 162 -57.33 22.79 23.68
CA SER A 162 -57.29 23.92 22.75
C SER A 162 -58.69 24.49 22.50
N PRO A 163 -58.87 25.83 22.49
CA PRO A 163 -60.16 26.45 22.18
C PRO A 163 -60.76 26.01 20.84
N LEU A 164 -59.90 25.71 19.85
CA LEU A 164 -60.34 25.24 18.54
C LEU A 164 -61.03 23.88 18.65
N TYR A 165 -60.39 22.91 19.31
CA TYR A 165 -60.91 21.56 19.48
C TYR A 165 -62.08 21.52 20.45
N LYS A 166 -62.03 22.28 21.55
CA LYS A 166 -63.18 22.42 22.46
C LYS A 166 -64.43 22.88 21.72
N LYS A 167 -64.31 23.91 20.88
CA LYS A 167 -65.43 24.41 20.08
C LYS A 167 -65.92 23.38 19.06
N GLN A 168 -65.01 22.69 18.36
CA GLN A 168 -65.38 21.61 17.45
C GLN A 168 -66.13 20.48 18.18
N PHE A 169 -65.65 20.09 19.35
CA PHE A 169 -66.26 19.05 20.18
C PHE A 169 -67.65 19.48 20.68
N GLU A 170 -67.81 20.72 21.12
CA GLU A 170 -69.10 21.29 21.50
C GLU A 170 -70.08 21.34 20.33
N ASP A 171 -69.62 21.73 19.14
CA ASP A 171 -70.46 21.82 17.94
C ASP A 171 -70.90 20.42 17.45
N GLU A 172 -70.01 19.42 17.52
CA GLU A 172 -70.34 18.02 17.25
C GLU A 172 -71.33 17.44 18.27
N LEU A 173 -71.15 17.71 19.57
CA LEU A 173 -72.09 17.30 20.62
C LEU A 173 -73.48 17.91 20.41
N LYS A 174 -73.55 19.20 20.06
CA LYS A 174 -74.82 19.87 19.73
C LYS A 174 -75.49 19.25 18.50
N LYS A 175 -74.71 18.86 17.50
CA LYS A 175 -75.22 18.19 16.29
C LYS A 175 -75.77 16.81 16.63
N ALA A 176 -75.00 15.98 17.33
CA ALA A 176 -75.43 14.65 17.76
C ALA A 176 -76.71 14.72 18.61
N ALA A 177 -76.80 15.64 19.57
CA ALA A 177 -77.99 15.82 20.39
C ALA A 177 -79.24 16.22 19.57
N LYS A 178 -79.06 17.05 18.52
CA LYS A 178 -80.15 17.41 17.61
C LYS A 178 -80.59 16.24 16.73
N ASP A 179 -79.66 15.39 16.33
CA ASP A 179 -79.97 14.21 15.51
C ASP A 179 -80.70 13.15 16.34
N THR A 180 -80.29 12.91 17.59
CA THR A 180 -81.00 12.00 18.52
C THR A 180 -82.40 12.52 18.88
N ALA A 181 -82.57 13.84 19.07
CA ALA A 181 -83.87 14.43 19.33
C ALA A 181 -84.85 14.29 18.14
N LYS A 182 -84.32 14.27 16.90
CA LYS A 182 -85.11 14.04 15.68
C LYS A 182 -85.41 12.57 15.40
N GLU A 183 -84.62 11.63 15.91
CA GLU A 183 -84.92 10.19 15.85
C GLU A 183 -85.90 9.74 16.94
N SER A 184 -86.10 10.55 17.99
CA SER A 184 -87.04 10.27 19.09
C SER A 184 -88.45 10.87 18.89
N GLU A 185 -88.70 11.57 17.78
CA GLU A 185 -90.03 12.00 17.30
C GLU A 185 -90.51 11.11 16.14
#